data_AF-A0A1M7PWJ8-F1
#
_entry.id   AF-A0A1M7PWJ8-F1
#
_cell.length_a   1.000
_cell.length_b   1.000
_cell.length_c   1.000
_cell.angle_alpha   90.00
_cell.angle_beta   90.00
_cell.angle_gamma   90.00
#
_symmetry.space_group_name_H-M   'P 1'
#
loop_
_entity.id
_entity.type
_entity.pdbx_description
1 polymer ?
#
loop_
_entity_poly.entity_id
_entity_poly.type
_entity_poly.pdbx_seq_one_letter_code
_entity_poly.pdbx_strand_id
1 'polypeptide(L)'
;MITPRIKPSTFWRHEAGADLFMQDHRQAKLGGFIANLAAMDELIDFVAIAAQVDAACRRPDRSKGGRPPYPSEIMVRLLFIQSLYNLSDEDCEYQVLDRMSFQHFCRLDGALHIPDARTLWSFKQRLAQGARWPRSSTR
;
A
#
# COMPACT_ATOMS: atom_id res chain seq x y z
N MET A 1 -34.84 12.33 20.80
CA MET A 1 -33.75 12.13 19.82
C MET A 1 -33.25 13.49 19.38
N ILE A 2 -32.02 13.86 19.75
CA ILE A 2 -31.40 15.14 19.39
C ILE A 2 -30.42 14.85 18.25
N THR A 3 -30.71 15.31 17.04
CA THR A 3 -29.77 15.23 15.91
C THR A 3 -28.66 16.27 16.08
N PRO A 4 -27.37 15.90 15.99
CA PRO A 4 -26.28 16.86 16.11
C PRO A 4 -26.25 17.78 14.88
N ARG A 5 -26.12 19.09 15.13
CA ARG A 5 -25.96 20.13 14.11
C ARG A 5 -24.49 20.20 13.69
N ILE A 6 -24.15 19.48 12.61
CA ILE A 6 -22.81 19.53 12.00
C ILE A 6 -22.66 20.90 11.32
N LYS A 7 -21.67 21.70 11.74
CA LYS A 7 -21.33 22.96 11.06
C LYS A 7 -20.64 22.61 9.74
N PRO A 8 -21.03 23.22 8.60
CA PRO A 8 -20.33 22.99 7.33
C PRO A 8 -18.87 23.44 7.48
N SER A 9 -17.93 22.56 7.15
CA SER A 9 -16.51 22.84 7.27
C SER A 9 -16.11 23.94 6.28
N THR A 10 -15.43 24.99 6.77
CA THR A 10 -14.82 26.03 5.92
C THR A 10 -13.59 25.55 5.16
N PHE A 11 -13.19 24.28 5.34
CA PHE A 11 -11.99 23.68 4.75
C PHE A 11 -12.01 23.69 3.21
N TRP A 12 -13.20 23.65 2.61
CA TRP A 12 -13.40 23.66 1.16
C TRP A 12 -13.91 25.01 0.62
N ARG A 13 -13.42 26.15 1.14
CA ARG A 13 -13.66 27.43 0.48
C ARG A 13 -12.75 27.53 -0.76
N HIS A 14 -13.28 27.13 -1.90
CA HIS A 14 -12.68 27.39 -3.20
C HIS A 14 -12.96 28.84 -3.62
N GLU A 15 -11.98 29.73 -3.45
CA GLU A 15 -11.76 30.78 -4.45
C GLU A 15 -10.63 30.29 -5.37
N ALA A 16 -11.00 29.55 -6.40
CA ALA A 16 -10.06 29.26 -7.48
C ALA A 16 -10.07 30.44 -8.44
N GLY A 17 -9.08 31.32 -8.32
CA GLY A 17 -8.67 32.15 -9.45
C GLY A 17 -8.31 31.22 -10.61
N ALA A 18 -9.05 31.31 -11.71
CA ALA A 18 -8.95 30.40 -12.84
C ALA A 18 -7.67 30.69 -13.65
N ASP A 19 -6.55 30.08 -13.24
CA ASP A 19 -5.42 29.88 -14.13
C ASP A 19 -5.73 28.67 -15.04
N LEU A 20 -5.83 28.96 -16.34
CA LEU A 20 -6.25 28.06 -17.41
C LEU A 20 -5.36 26.81 -17.51
N PHE A 21 -4.09 26.90 -17.10
CA PHE A 21 -3.11 25.81 -17.22
C PHE A 21 -2.81 25.07 -15.90
N MET A 22 -3.51 25.42 -14.81
CA MET A 22 -3.31 24.77 -13.50
C MET A 22 -3.48 23.26 -13.54
N GLN A 23 -4.44 22.78 -14.33
CA GLN A 23 -4.72 21.36 -14.47
C GLN A 23 -3.58 20.64 -15.21
N ASP A 24 -3.07 21.24 -16.30
CA ASP A 24 -1.98 20.67 -17.10
C ASP A 24 -0.67 20.61 -16.30
N HIS A 25 -0.34 21.67 -15.55
CA HIS A 25 0.83 21.68 -14.68
C HIS A 25 0.74 20.63 -13.56
N ARG A 26 -0.46 20.46 -12.97
CA ARG A 26 -0.68 19.39 -11.97
C ARG A 26 -0.55 18.01 -12.59
N GLN A 27 -1.13 17.79 -13.77
CA GLN A 27 -1.05 16.51 -14.48
C GLN A 27 0.39 16.16 -14.86
N ALA A 28 1.18 17.11 -15.39
CA ALA A 28 2.59 16.89 -15.72
C ALA A 28 3.41 16.51 -14.47
N LYS A 29 3.19 17.22 -13.36
CA LYS A 29 3.88 16.93 -12.09
C LYS A 29 3.49 15.55 -11.54
N LEU A 30 2.21 15.18 -11.58
CA LEU A 30 1.73 13.85 -11.21
C LEU A 30 2.33 12.77 -12.11
N GLY A 31 2.39 13.02 -13.43
CA GLY A 31 2.98 12.12 -14.41
C GLY A 31 4.44 11.78 -14.09
N GLY A 32 5.23 12.75 -13.63
CA GLY A 32 6.61 12.51 -13.19
C GLY A 32 6.70 11.54 -11.99
N PHE A 33 5.83 11.69 -10.99
CA PHE A 33 5.79 10.76 -9.85
C PHE A 33 5.35 9.36 -10.26
N ILE A 34 4.37 9.25 -11.16
CA ILE A 34 3.89 7.98 -11.69
C ILE A 34 4.99 7.28 -12.50
N ALA A 35 5.72 8.03 -13.34
CA ALA A 35 6.83 7.50 -14.12
C ALA A 35 7.94 6.92 -13.25
N ASN A 36 8.24 7.54 -12.11
CA ASN A 36 9.23 7.02 -11.16
C ASN A 36 8.78 5.69 -10.53
N LEU A 37 7.51 5.58 -10.12
CA LEU A 37 6.97 4.32 -9.60
C LEU A 37 6.93 3.23 -10.68
N ALA A 38 6.59 3.58 -11.93
CA ALA A 38 6.62 2.66 -13.05
C ALA A 38 8.04 2.14 -13.35
N ALA A 39 9.04 3.02 -13.30
CA ALA A 39 10.44 2.61 -13.46
C ALA A 39 10.90 1.66 -12.34
N MET A 40 10.48 1.91 -11.09
CA MET A 40 10.75 0.99 -9.97
C MET A 40 10.06 -0.37 -10.15
N ASP A 41 8.84 -0.38 -10.70
CA ASP A 41 8.09 -1.60 -11.00
C ASP A 41 8.76 -2.46 -12.09
N GLU A 42 9.40 -1.83 -13.07
CA GLU A 42 10.16 -2.53 -14.11
C GLU A 42 11.49 -3.10 -13.59
N LEU A 43 12.17 -2.37 -12.70
CA LEU A 43 13.48 -2.76 -12.18
C LEU A 43 13.42 -3.86 -11.12
N ILE A 44 12.30 -4.00 -10.42
CA ILE A 44 12.16 -4.90 -9.27
C ILE A 44 11.18 -6.02 -9.61
N ASP A 45 11.67 -7.25 -9.62
CA ASP A 45 10.82 -8.43 -9.75
C ASP A 45 10.09 -8.73 -8.42
N PHE A 46 8.97 -8.05 -8.21
CA PHE A 46 8.10 -8.24 -7.06
C PHE A 46 7.50 -9.65 -6.99
N VAL A 47 7.32 -10.31 -8.13
CA VAL A 47 6.77 -11.67 -8.19
C VAL A 47 7.78 -12.67 -7.64
N ALA A 48 9.05 -12.56 -8.05
CA ALA A 48 10.13 -13.38 -7.52
C ALA A 48 10.34 -13.15 -6.01
N ILE A 49 10.30 -11.89 -5.55
CA ILE A 49 10.40 -11.56 -4.12
C ILE A 49 9.21 -12.18 -3.36
N ALA A 50 8.00 -12.07 -3.87
CA ALA A 50 6.81 -12.66 -3.24
C ALA A 50 6.91 -14.18 -3.15
N ALA A 51 7.42 -14.85 -4.19
CA ALA A 51 7.65 -16.28 -4.19
C ALA A 51 8.69 -16.70 -3.14
N GLN A 52 9.79 -15.96 -3.01
CA GLN A 52 10.79 -16.19 -1.97
C GLN A 52 10.21 -15.99 -0.56
N VAL A 53 9.40 -14.94 -0.38
CA VAL A 53 8.69 -14.67 0.87
C VAL A 53 7.75 -15.82 1.22
N ASP A 54 6.99 -16.34 0.26
CA ASP A 54 6.07 -17.46 0.49
C ASP A 54 6.81 -18.77 0.80
N ALA A 55 7.98 -18.98 0.19
CA ALA A 55 8.83 -20.14 0.46
C ALA A 55 9.43 -20.08 1.88
N ALA A 56 9.92 -18.90 2.30
CA ALA A 56 10.52 -18.71 3.61
C ALA A 56 9.49 -18.60 4.74
N CYS A 57 8.36 -17.95 4.47
CA CYS A 57 7.32 -17.64 5.45
C CYS A 57 6.00 -18.31 5.03
N ARG A 58 5.76 -19.51 5.54
CA ARG A 58 4.54 -20.27 5.22
C ARG A 58 3.28 -19.43 5.49
N ARG A 59 2.38 -19.41 4.50
CA ARG A 59 1.07 -18.76 4.64
C ARG A 59 0.22 -19.47 5.70
N PRO A 60 -0.63 -18.73 6.42
CA PRO A 60 -1.58 -19.33 7.35
C PRO A 60 -2.51 -20.32 6.63
N ASP A 61 -2.83 -21.41 7.31
CA ASP A 61 -3.60 -22.53 6.76
C ASP A 61 -5.02 -22.08 6.37
N ARG A 62 -5.41 -22.39 5.13
CA ARG A 62 -6.73 -22.07 4.54
C ARG A 62 -7.83 -22.97 5.09
N SER A 63 -7.48 -24.08 5.75
CA SER A 63 -8.42 -25.07 6.32
C SER A 63 -9.35 -24.51 7.40
N LYS A 64 -8.94 -23.43 8.08
CA LYS A 64 -9.70 -22.84 9.20
C LYS A 64 -10.87 -21.94 8.79
N GLY A 65 -11.12 -21.78 7.49
CA GLY A 65 -12.16 -20.88 6.98
C GLY A 65 -11.84 -19.40 7.18
N GLY A 66 -12.61 -18.52 6.51
CA GLY A 66 -12.43 -17.06 6.57
C GLY A 66 -12.08 -16.44 5.21
N ARG A 67 -11.96 -15.10 5.18
CA ARG A 67 -11.57 -14.35 3.98
C ARG A 67 -10.16 -14.80 3.55
N PRO A 68 -9.94 -15.14 2.27
CA PRO A 68 -8.61 -15.53 1.81
C PRO A 68 -7.61 -14.39 2.06
N PRO A 69 -6.38 -14.70 2.52
CA PRO A 69 -5.35 -13.69 2.72
C PRO A 69 -4.97 -13.06 1.38
N TYR A 70 -4.57 -11.79 1.41
CA TYR A 70 -4.12 -11.08 0.22
C TYR A 70 -2.90 -11.78 -0.41
N PRO A 71 -2.75 -11.71 -1.75
CA PRO A 71 -1.54 -12.16 -2.44
C PRO A 71 -0.28 -11.53 -1.84
N SER A 72 0.78 -12.34 -1.63
CA SER A 72 2.02 -11.82 -1.04
C SER A 72 2.69 -10.76 -1.89
N GLU A 73 2.51 -10.77 -3.20
CA GLU A 73 3.01 -9.70 -4.10
C GLU A 73 2.46 -8.32 -3.71
N ILE A 74 1.14 -8.22 -3.52
CA ILE A 74 0.47 -6.98 -3.11
C ILE A 74 1.03 -6.51 -1.76
N MET A 75 1.19 -7.44 -0.81
CA MET A 75 1.71 -7.12 0.52
C MET A 75 3.18 -6.67 0.49
N VAL A 76 4.01 -7.26 -0.38
CA VAL A 76 5.41 -6.84 -0.58
C VAL A 76 5.46 -5.44 -1.21
N ARG A 77 4.63 -5.18 -2.23
CA ARG A 77 4.52 -3.85 -2.86
C ARG A 77 4.08 -2.77 -1.86
N LEU A 78 3.13 -3.10 -0.98
CA LEU A 78 2.71 -2.23 0.12
C LEU A 78 3.84 -1.91 1.10
N LEU A 79 4.61 -2.92 1.52
CA LEU A 79 5.79 -2.71 2.37
C LEU A 79 6.86 -1.87 1.67
N PHE A 80 7.01 -2.03 0.35
CA PHE A 80 7.93 -1.23 -0.43
C PHE A 80 7.53 0.25 -0.42
N ILE A 81 6.25 0.57 -0.70
CA ILE A 81 5.73 1.94 -0.62
C ILE A 81 5.87 2.50 0.80
N GLN A 82 5.55 1.69 1.81
CA GLN A 82 5.70 2.09 3.20
C GLN A 82 7.15 2.46 3.53
N SER A 83 8.12 1.67 3.09
CA SER A 83 9.55 1.95 3.31
C SER A 83 10.04 3.14 2.48
N LEU A 84 9.56 3.31 1.26
CA LEU A 84 9.98 4.38 0.35
C LEU A 84 9.56 5.76 0.88
N TYR A 85 8.37 5.86 1.47
CA TYR A 85 7.82 7.11 2.01
C TYR A 85 7.84 7.19 3.54
N ASN A 86 8.46 6.22 4.21
CA ASN A 86 8.56 6.13 5.67
C ASN A 86 7.20 6.27 6.39
N LEU A 87 6.19 5.55 5.90
CA LEU A 87 4.80 5.65 6.38
C LEU A 87 4.56 4.72 7.57
N SER A 88 3.67 5.13 8.49
CA SER A 88 3.09 4.21 9.47
C SER A 88 2.16 3.20 8.79
N ASP A 89 1.72 2.16 9.52
CA ASP A 89 0.76 1.18 8.96
C ASP A 89 -0.59 1.85 8.63
N GLU A 90 -1.03 2.78 9.47
CA GLU A 90 -2.27 3.55 9.32
C GLU A 90 -2.15 4.59 8.18
N ASP A 91 -1.02 5.29 8.09
CA ASP A 91 -0.76 6.21 6.99
C ASP A 91 -0.66 5.47 5.65
N CYS A 92 -0.08 4.27 5.64
CA CYS A 92 0.00 3.45 4.43
C CYS A 92 -1.41 3.09 3.93
N GLU A 93 -2.30 2.63 4.81
CA GLU A 93 -3.70 2.36 4.48
C GLU A 93 -4.38 3.62 3.90
N TYR A 94 -4.26 4.76 4.60
CA TYR A 94 -4.88 6.02 4.17
C TYR A 94 -4.35 6.49 2.81
N GLN A 95 -3.04 6.47 2.60
CA GLN A 95 -2.43 6.95 1.35
C GLN A 95 -2.75 6.04 0.17
N VAL A 96 -2.84 4.72 0.38
CA VAL A 96 -3.22 3.78 -0.68
C VAL A 96 -4.70 3.92 -1.02
N LEU A 97 -5.57 4.22 -0.04
CA LEU A 97 -6.98 4.54 -0.29
C LEU A 97 -7.15 5.83 -1.12
N ASP A 98 -6.36 6.86 -0.81
CA ASP A 98 -6.49 8.19 -1.44
C ASP A 98 -5.79 8.28 -2.81
N ARG A 99 -4.64 7.62 -2.98
CA ARG A 99 -3.79 7.79 -4.17
C ARG A 99 -3.92 6.64 -5.17
N MET A 100 -4.56 6.93 -6.30
CA MET A 100 -4.68 6.01 -7.44
C MET A 100 -3.33 5.48 -7.95
N SER A 101 -2.27 6.28 -7.89
CA SER A 101 -0.92 5.84 -8.30
C SER A 101 -0.39 4.69 -7.43
N PHE A 102 -0.67 4.72 -6.13
CA PHE A 102 -0.28 3.65 -5.21
C PHE A 102 -1.15 2.41 -5.41
N GLN A 103 -2.45 2.58 -5.67
CA GLN A 103 -3.32 1.47 -6.01
C GLN A 103 -2.84 0.75 -7.26
N HIS A 104 -2.50 1.50 -8.32
CA HIS A 104 -1.99 0.93 -9.57
C HIS A 104 -0.64 0.22 -9.37
N PHE A 105 0.27 0.84 -8.63
CA PHE A 105 1.57 0.23 -8.30
C PHE A 105 1.40 -1.07 -7.48
N CYS A 106 0.47 -1.10 -6.53
CA CYS A 106 0.19 -2.26 -5.69
C CYS A 106 -0.71 -3.32 -6.35
N ARG A 107 -1.12 -3.15 -7.62
CA ARG A 107 -2.08 -4.03 -8.34
C ARG A 107 -3.43 -4.16 -7.62
N LEU A 108 -3.87 -3.04 -7.02
CA LEU A 108 -5.15 -2.88 -6.32
C LEU A 108 -6.16 -2.05 -7.15
N ASP A 109 -5.88 -1.85 -8.43
CA ASP A 109 -6.75 -1.15 -9.36
C ASP A 109 -8.14 -1.83 -9.42
N GLY A 110 -9.18 -1.10 -9.01
CA GLY A 110 -10.56 -1.61 -8.98
C GLY A 110 -10.85 -2.61 -7.86
N ALA A 111 -9.92 -2.83 -6.91
CA ALA A 111 -10.18 -3.67 -5.75
C ALA A 111 -11.18 -2.98 -4.80
N LEU A 112 -12.28 -3.67 -4.47
CA LEU A 112 -13.28 -3.16 -3.51
C LEU A 112 -12.71 -2.96 -2.10
N HIS A 113 -11.65 -3.72 -1.76
CA HIS A 113 -11.05 -3.71 -0.44
C HIS A 113 -9.52 -3.65 -0.53
N ILE A 114 -8.97 -2.65 0.15
CA ILE A 114 -7.53 -2.46 0.32
C ILE A 114 -7.11 -3.17 1.62
N PRO A 115 -5.86 -3.66 1.74
CA PRO A 115 -5.35 -4.17 3.00
C PRO A 115 -5.37 -3.07 4.07
N ASP A 116 -5.97 -3.37 5.23
CA ASP A 116 -5.96 -2.48 6.38
C ASP A 116 -4.58 -2.51 7.09
N ALA A 117 -4.34 -1.53 7.96
CA ALA A 117 -3.12 -1.44 8.77
C ALA A 117 -2.85 -2.74 9.54
N ARG A 118 -3.91 -3.40 10.04
CA ARG A 118 -3.80 -4.66 10.77
C ARG A 118 -3.36 -5.83 9.89
N THR A 119 -3.80 -5.88 8.64
CA THR A 119 -3.37 -6.86 7.65
C THR A 119 -1.89 -6.65 7.32
N LEU A 120 -1.46 -5.40 7.17
CA LEU A 120 -0.06 -5.05 6.96
C LEU A 120 0.81 -5.48 8.15
N TRP A 121 0.37 -5.18 9.37
CA TRP A 121 1.03 -5.60 10.61
C TRP A 121 1.14 -7.12 10.72
N SER A 122 0.05 -7.84 10.46
CA SER A 122 0.03 -9.31 10.51
C SER A 122 1.01 -9.93 9.50
N PHE A 123 1.15 -9.31 8.33
CA PHE A 123 2.11 -9.72 7.32
C PHE A 123 3.55 -9.45 7.76
N LYS A 124 3.85 -8.28 8.34
CA LYS A 124 5.17 -8.00 8.94
C LYS A 124 5.52 -8.97 10.05
N GLN A 125 4.55 -9.32 10.90
CA GLN A 125 4.75 -10.29 11.96
C GLN A 125 5.07 -11.68 11.38
N ARG A 126 4.39 -12.08 10.30
CA ARG A 126 4.68 -13.32 9.56
C ARG A 126 6.12 -13.30 9.03
N LEU A 127 6.54 -12.19 8.41
CA LEU A 127 7.91 -12.02 7.94
C LEU A 127 8.91 -12.11 9.08
N ALA A 128 8.67 -11.45 10.22
CA ALA A 128 9.57 -11.50 11.38
C ALA A 128 9.68 -12.92 11.98
N GLN A 129 8.61 -13.71 11.92
CA GLN A 129 8.62 -15.11 12.38
C GLN A 129 9.42 -16.02 11.43
N GLY A 130 9.26 -15.86 10.11
CA GLY A 130 10.01 -16.65 9.12
C GLY A 130 11.45 -16.16 8.90
N ALA A 131 11.71 -14.86 9.10
CA ALA A 131 13.04 -14.24 9.10
C ALA A 131 13.85 -14.56 10.36
N ARG A 132 13.31 -15.39 11.28
CA ARG A 132 14.13 -16.14 12.24
C ARG A 132 14.93 -17.18 11.47
N TRP A 133 15.86 -16.68 10.64
CA TRP A 133 16.90 -17.40 9.96
C TRP A 133 17.53 -18.36 10.98
N PRO A 134 17.70 -19.66 10.68
CA PRO A 134 18.44 -20.54 11.56
C PRO A 134 19.80 -19.89 11.73
N ARG A 135 20.14 -19.45 12.95
CA ARG A 135 21.53 -19.16 13.28
C ARG A 135 22.25 -20.46 13.01
N SER A 136 22.91 -20.57 11.86
CA SER A 136 23.84 -21.64 11.57
C SER A 136 24.82 -21.62 12.73
N SER A 137 24.67 -22.61 13.62
CA SER A 137 25.69 -22.92 14.61
C SER A 137 26.90 -23.40 13.81
N THR A 138 27.79 -22.48 13.48
CA THR A 138 29.12 -22.83 13.03
C THR A 138 29.83 -23.43 14.25
N ARG A 139 29.89 -24.76 14.30
CA ARG A 139 30.94 -25.51 14.98
C ARG A 139 31.91 -25.99 13.92
#